data_AF-A0A952K1D7-F1
#
_entry.id   AF-A0A952K1D7-F1
#
_cell.length_a   1.000
_cell.length_b   1.000
_cell.length_c   1.000
_cell.angle_alpha   90.00
_cell.angle_beta   90.00
_cell.angle_gamma   90.00
#
_symmetry.space_group_name_H-M   'P 1'
#
loop_
_entity.id
_entity.type
_entity.pdbx_description
1 polymer ?
#
loop_
_entity_poly.entity_id
_entity_poly.type
_entity_poly.pdbx_seq_one_letter_code
_entity_poly.pdbx_strand_id
1 'polypeptide(L)'
;MATSRQITDGDQASWHRAWKDTAGRVADLGEQSLAGGHRVTARENLLRASNYYRNAAAFVLDNPADNPEVAALYAAQIDTFAAAAALFDHPAEAVAIPYQDTTLPGYLFLVDDSGAPRPTIIYTSGYDSTSQECYFVLAVAAMRRGYNV
;
A
#
# COMPACT_ATOMS: atom_id res chain seq x y z
N MET A 1 9.71 -1.00 -19.03
CA MET A 1 8.43 -1.36 -18.37
C MET A 1 7.29 -0.60 -19.06
N ALA A 2 6.02 -1.02 -18.94
CA ALA A 2 4.91 -0.40 -19.68
C ALA A 2 4.63 1.06 -19.25
N THR A 3 4.66 1.34 -17.94
CA THR A 3 4.46 2.70 -17.39
C THR A 3 5.62 3.63 -17.71
N SER A 4 6.87 3.16 -17.56
CA SER A 4 8.06 3.97 -17.81
C SER A 4 8.19 4.47 -19.26
N ARG A 5 7.57 3.78 -20.23
CA ARG A 5 7.55 4.22 -21.65
C ARG A 5 6.69 5.46 -21.89
N GLN A 6 5.85 5.84 -20.92
CA GLN A 6 4.95 7.01 -20.99
C GLN A 6 5.53 8.23 -20.23
N ILE A 7 6.70 8.07 -19.63
CA ILE A 7 7.35 9.08 -18.80
C ILE A 7 8.48 9.71 -19.60
N THR A 8 8.42 11.03 -19.75
CA THR A 8 9.50 11.83 -20.33
C THR A 8 10.55 12.07 -19.25
N ASP A 9 11.83 11.93 -19.59
CA ASP A 9 12.92 12.14 -18.65
C ASP A 9 12.88 13.55 -18.04
N GLY A 10 13.02 13.64 -16.72
CA GLY A 10 12.92 14.90 -15.97
C GLY A 10 11.51 15.52 -15.84
N ASP A 11 10.47 14.95 -16.45
CA ASP A 11 9.10 15.50 -16.41
C ASP A 11 8.25 14.84 -15.31
N GLN A 12 8.15 15.53 -14.17
CA GLN A 12 7.35 15.12 -13.01
C GLN A 12 5.85 15.01 -13.31
N ALA A 13 5.31 15.84 -14.22
CA ALA A 13 3.91 15.78 -14.60
C ALA A 13 3.62 14.51 -15.43
N SER A 14 4.55 14.12 -16.30
CA SER A 14 4.46 12.85 -17.03
C SER A 14 4.57 11.64 -16.11
N TRP A 15 5.42 11.70 -15.09
CA TRP A 15 5.53 10.68 -14.05
C TRP A 15 4.21 10.51 -13.30
N HIS A 16 3.68 11.61 -12.75
CA HIS A 16 2.42 11.61 -12.00
C HIS A 16 1.28 11.01 -12.81
N ARG A 17 1.06 11.51 -14.03
CA ARG A 17 0.01 11.02 -14.94
C ARG A 17 0.17 9.53 -15.26
N ALA A 18 1.36 9.10 -15.68
CA ALA A 18 1.58 7.71 -16.09
C ALA A 18 1.36 6.72 -14.93
N TRP A 19 1.81 7.06 -13.72
CA TRP A 19 1.60 6.23 -12.55
C TRP A 19 0.15 6.24 -12.08
N LYS A 20 -0.53 7.39 -12.08
CA LYS A 20 -1.97 7.49 -11.75
C LYS A 20 -2.82 6.65 -12.71
N ASP A 21 -2.60 6.78 -14.02
CA ASP A 21 -3.33 6.03 -15.04
C ASP A 21 -3.07 4.52 -14.93
N THR A 22 -1.81 4.14 -14.64
CA THR A 22 -1.46 2.73 -14.41
C THR A 22 -2.13 2.20 -13.14
N ALA A 23 -2.14 2.97 -12.05
CA ALA A 23 -2.74 2.58 -10.79
C ALA A 23 -4.24 2.31 -10.95
N GLY A 24 -4.98 3.24 -11.56
CA GLY A 24 -6.42 3.09 -11.84
C GLY A 24 -6.74 1.83 -12.64
N ARG A 25 -6.06 1.64 -13.78
CA ARG A 25 -6.27 0.44 -14.60
C ARG A 25 -5.98 -0.86 -13.85
N VAL A 26 -4.99 -0.88 -12.97
CA VAL A 26 -4.63 -2.07 -12.20
C VAL A 26 -5.60 -2.29 -11.03
N ALA A 27 -6.13 -1.22 -10.43
CA ALA A 27 -7.21 -1.31 -9.44
C ALA A 27 -8.47 -1.93 -10.07
N ASP A 28 -8.89 -1.45 -11.25
CA ASP A 28 -10.03 -1.98 -12.00
C ASP A 28 -9.87 -3.49 -12.29
N LEU A 29 -8.67 -3.91 -12.70
CA LEU A 29 -8.36 -5.33 -12.91
C LEU A 29 -8.43 -6.15 -11.61
N GLY A 30 -8.03 -5.55 -10.49
CA GLY A 30 -8.15 -6.15 -9.16
C GLY A 30 -9.60 -6.38 -8.76
N GLU A 31 -10.44 -5.36 -8.93
CA GLU A 31 -11.88 -5.42 -8.64
C GLU A 31 -12.60 -6.42 -9.55
N GLN A 32 -12.32 -6.41 -10.84
CA GLN A 32 -12.86 -7.38 -11.80
C GLN A 32 -12.46 -8.82 -11.45
N SER A 33 -11.19 -9.02 -11.05
CA SER A 33 -10.70 -10.32 -10.60
C SER A 33 -11.42 -10.77 -9.33
N LEU A 34 -11.68 -9.85 -8.39
CA LEU A 34 -12.41 -10.14 -7.17
C LEU A 34 -13.86 -10.55 -7.47
N ALA A 35 -14.54 -9.80 -8.33
CA ALA A 35 -15.90 -10.09 -8.77
C ALA A 35 -15.99 -11.46 -9.50
N GLY A 36 -14.93 -11.85 -10.21
CA GLY A 36 -14.80 -13.17 -10.83
C GLY A 36 -14.39 -14.31 -9.88
N GLY A 37 -14.18 -14.04 -8.59
CA GLY A 37 -13.75 -15.03 -7.59
C GLY A 37 -12.26 -15.37 -7.64
N HIS A 38 -11.45 -14.64 -8.41
CA HIS A 38 -10.01 -14.85 -8.55
C HIS A 38 -9.24 -14.14 -7.41
N ARG A 39 -9.38 -14.63 -6.18
CA ARG A 39 -8.86 -14.01 -4.95
C ARG A 39 -7.37 -13.64 -5.01
N VAL A 40 -6.51 -14.55 -5.49
CA VAL A 40 -5.05 -14.30 -5.57
C VAL A 40 -4.74 -13.19 -6.56
N THR A 41 -5.31 -13.24 -7.76
CA THR A 41 -5.13 -12.22 -8.80
C THR A 41 -5.67 -10.85 -8.35
N ALA A 42 -6.81 -10.83 -7.67
CA ALA A 42 -7.38 -9.63 -7.09
C ALA A 42 -6.42 -8.98 -6.08
N ARG A 43 -5.95 -9.76 -5.09
CA ARG A 43 -4.99 -9.32 -4.07
C ARG A 43 -3.74 -8.73 -4.69
N GLU A 44 -3.12 -9.43 -5.64
CA GLU A 44 -1.87 -8.98 -6.26
C GLU A 44 -2.04 -7.71 -7.08
N ASN A 45 -3.14 -7.57 -7.81
CA ASN A 45 -3.45 -6.34 -8.53
C ASN A 45 -3.72 -5.18 -7.58
N LEU A 46 -4.52 -5.37 -6.54
CA LEU A 46 -4.82 -4.32 -5.56
C LEU A 46 -3.56 -3.86 -4.80
N LEU A 47 -2.66 -4.77 -4.42
CA LEU A 47 -1.35 -4.44 -3.86
C LEU A 47 -0.50 -3.58 -4.80
N ARG A 48 -0.47 -3.94 -6.09
CA ARG A 48 0.24 -3.15 -7.11
C ARG A 48 -0.38 -1.78 -7.30
N ALA A 49 -1.72 -1.70 -7.37
CA ALA A 49 -2.44 -0.43 -7.50
C ALA A 49 -2.11 0.50 -6.32
N SER A 50 -2.16 -0.01 -5.08
CA SER A 50 -1.78 0.75 -3.89
C SER A 50 -0.38 1.37 -4.00
N ASN A 51 0.62 0.55 -4.35
CA ASN A 51 1.98 1.06 -4.51
C ASN A 51 2.13 2.02 -5.72
N TYR A 52 1.32 1.86 -6.77
CA TYR A 52 1.34 2.76 -7.93
C TYR A 52 0.69 4.11 -7.64
N TYR A 53 -0.39 4.15 -6.84
CA TYR A 53 -0.95 5.41 -6.34
C TYR A 53 0.06 6.16 -5.48
N ARG A 54 0.78 5.45 -4.60
CA ARG A 54 1.89 6.02 -3.82
C ARG A 54 2.96 6.64 -4.73
N ASN A 55 3.39 5.90 -5.77
CA ASN A 55 4.38 6.39 -6.71
C ASN A 55 3.89 7.61 -7.51
N ALA A 56 2.59 7.70 -7.84
CA ALA A 56 2.04 8.84 -8.55
C ALA A 56 2.23 10.16 -7.77
N ALA A 57 2.14 10.11 -6.44
CA ALA A 57 2.33 11.27 -5.58
C ALA A 57 3.80 11.61 -5.27
N ALA A 58 4.75 10.73 -5.56
CA ALA A 58 6.13 10.80 -5.05
C ALA A 58 6.91 12.09 -5.41
N PHE A 59 6.57 12.76 -6.51
CA PHE A 59 7.22 14.00 -6.95
C PHE A 59 6.28 15.21 -6.97
N VAL A 60 5.13 15.13 -6.31
CA VAL A 60 4.26 16.30 -6.12
C VAL A 60 4.75 17.08 -4.90
N LEU A 61 5.74 17.94 -5.11
CA LEU A 61 6.49 18.61 -4.03
C LEU A 61 5.89 19.95 -3.58
N ASP A 62 5.07 20.58 -4.41
CA ASP A 62 4.46 21.87 -4.09
C ASP A 62 3.23 21.69 -3.18
N ASN A 63 3.41 22.10 -1.93
CA ASN A 63 2.40 22.07 -0.86
C ASN A 63 1.54 20.78 -0.84
N PRO A 64 2.15 19.59 -0.68
CA PRO A 64 1.45 18.32 -0.81
C PRO A 64 0.33 18.14 0.23
N ALA A 65 0.47 18.76 1.41
CA ALA A 65 -0.50 18.66 2.50
C ALA A 65 -1.86 19.30 2.14
N ASP A 66 -1.85 20.38 1.35
CA ASP A 66 -3.07 21.08 0.92
C ASP A 66 -3.49 20.70 -0.51
N ASN A 67 -2.78 19.77 -1.15
CA ASN A 67 -3.05 19.39 -2.53
C ASN A 67 -4.16 18.31 -2.60
N PRO A 68 -5.34 18.64 -3.15
CA PRO A 68 -6.47 17.70 -3.18
C PRO A 68 -6.19 16.45 -4.04
N GLU A 69 -5.30 16.55 -5.04
CA GLU A 69 -4.89 15.41 -5.86
C GLU A 69 -4.04 14.44 -5.04
N VAL A 70 -3.09 14.95 -4.24
CA VAL A 70 -2.27 14.13 -3.34
C VAL A 70 -3.15 13.43 -2.31
N ALA A 71 -4.11 14.15 -1.72
CA ALA A 71 -5.07 13.56 -0.80
C ALA A 71 -5.90 12.45 -1.45
N ALA A 72 -6.37 12.64 -2.68
CA ALA A 72 -7.12 11.62 -3.42
C ALA A 72 -6.27 10.37 -3.76
N LEU A 73 -5.01 10.56 -4.17
CA LEU A 73 -4.09 9.45 -4.42
C LEU A 73 -3.77 8.68 -3.14
N TYR A 74 -3.59 9.38 -2.02
CA TYR A 74 -3.34 8.75 -0.73
C TYR A 74 -4.56 7.96 -0.23
N ALA A 75 -5.78 8.50 -0.40
CA ALA A 75 -7.01 7.76 -0.11
C ALA A 75 -7.10 6.49 -0.98
N ALA A 76 -6.88 6.59 -2.29
CA ALA A 76 -6.89 5.45 -3.20
C ALA A 76 -5.82 4.40 -2.85
N GLN A 77 -4.64 4.84 -2.41
CA GLN A 77 -3.59 3.94 -1.89
C GLN A 77 -4.08 3.16 -0.65
N ILE A 78 -4.69 3.86 0.32
CA ILE A 78 -5.21 3.25 1.55
C ILE A 78 -6.30 2.23 1.22
N ASP A 79 -7.27 2.62 0.40
CA ASP A 79 -8.45 1.80 0.07
C ASP A 79 -8.04 0.54 -0.68
N THR A 80 -7.18 0.66 -1.69
CA THR A 80 -6.68 -0.51 -2.43
C THR A 80 -5.81 -1.42 -1.57
N PHE A 81 -5.02 -0.89 -0.65
CA PHE A 81 -4.27 -1.72 0.30
C PHE A 81 -5.21 -2.46 1.25
N ALA A 82 -6.19 -1.77 1.83
CA ALA A 82 -7.15 -2.37 2.75
C ALA A 82 -7.96 -3.49 2.06
N ALA A 83 -8.42 -3.24 0.82
CA ALA A 83 -9.07 -4.26 0.01
C ALA A 83 -8.15 -5.46 -0.26
N ALA A 84 -6.86 -5.23 -0.54
CA ALA A 84 -5.91 -6.30 -0.70
C ALA A 84 -5.64 -7.07 0.61
N ALA A 85 -5.52 -6.37 1.73
CA ALA A 85 -5.24 -6.94 3.05
C ALA A 85 -6.36 -7.89 3.51
N ALA A 86 -7.62 -7.55 3.23
CA ALA A 86 -8.77 -8.45 3.45
C ALA A 86 -8.67 -9.77 2.64
N LEU A 87 -7.84 -9.78 1.59
CA LEU A 87 -7.60 -10.94 0.74
C LEU A 87 -6.34 -11.74 1.11
N PHE A 88 -5.60 -11.35 2.14
CA PHE A 88 -4.37 -12.05 2.54
C PHE A 88 -4.63 -13.48 3.03
N ASP A 89 -3.59 -14.30 2.95
CA ASP A 89 -3.59 -15.69 3.47
C ASP A 89 -3.08 -15.74 4.92
N HIS A 90 -2.63 -14.61 5.45
CA HIS A 90 -2.20 -14.40 6.83
C HIS A 90 -2.99 -13.24 7.43
N PRO A 91 -3.17 -13.17 8.76
CA PRO A 91 -3.85 -12.04 9.38
C PRO A 91 -3.09 -10.73 9.14
N ALA A 92 -3.84 -9.68 8.83
CA ALA A 92 -3.36 -8.31 8.73
C ALA A 92 -4.43 -7.39 9.32
N GLU A 93 -4.09 -6.73 10.41
CA GLU A 93 -5.03 -5.93 11.19
C GLU A 93 -4.63 -4.47 11.11
N ALA A 94 -5.56 -3.60 10.70
CA ALA A 94 -5.39 -2.17 10.88
C ALA A 94 -5.53 -1.85 12.37
N VAL A 95 -4.52 -1.21 12.95
CA VAL A 95 -4.48 -0.87 14.39
C VAL A 95 -4.45 0.64 14.58
N ALA A 96 -5.07 1.08 15.68
CA ALA A 96 -5.01 2.45 16.17
C ALA A 96 -4.30 2.45 17.53
N ILE A 97 -3.04 2.86 17.55
CA ILE A 97 -2.19 2.81 18.75
C ILE A 97 -2.42 4.08 19.56
N PRO A 98 -2.90 4.01 20.82
CA PRO A 98 -3.12 5.20 21.64
C PRO A 98 -1.83 6.00 21.84
N TYR A 99 -1.87 7.32 21.62
CA TYR A 99 -0.74 8.22 21.81
C TYR A 99 -1.22 9.61 22.18
N GLN A 100 -0.97 10.03 23.44
CA GLN A 100 -1.47 11.30 23.98
C GLN A 100 -2.99 11.43 23.74
N ASP A 101 -3.44 12.55 23.18
CA ASP A 101 -4.84 12.83 22.86
C ASP A 101 -5.24 12.36 21.45
N THR A 102 -4.45 11.49 20.83
CA THR A 102 -4.69 10.95 19.48
C THR A 102 -4.38 9.45 19.39
N THR A 103 -4.48 8.91 18.18
CA THR A 103 -4.03 7.55 17.86
C THR A 103 -3.09 7.58 16.66
N LEU A 104 -2.14 6.66 16.64
CA LEU A 104 -1.24 6.44 15.52
C LEU A 104 -1.76 5.25 14.69
N PRO A 105 -2.04 5.43 13.40
CA PRO A 105 -2.47 4.34 12.55
C PRO A 105 -1.30 3.41 12.22
N GLY A 106 -1.56 2.10 12.20
CA GLY A 106 -0.57 1.09 11.82
C GLY A 106 -1.23 -0.16 11.25
N TYR A 107 -0.40 -1.11 10.85
CA TYR A 107 -0.81 -2.47 10.54
C TYR A 107 -0.03 -3.45 11.41
N LEU A 108 -0.74 -4.44 11.95
CA LEU A 108 -0.17 -5.61 12.60
C LEU A 108 -0.27 -6.80 11.63
N PHE A 109 0.86 -7.34 11.21
CA PHE A 109 0.95 -8.52 10.37
C PHE A 109 1.37 -9.72 11.19
N LEU A 110 0.53 -10.76 11.21
CA LEU A 110 0.78 -11.99 11.96
C LEU A 110 1.22 -13.11 11.01
N VAL A 111 2.08 -14.01 11.51
CA VAL A 111 2.47 -15.21 10.77
C VAL A 111 1.26 -16.11 10.46
N ASP A 112 0.39 -16.28 11.45
CA ASP A 112 -0.81 -17.12 11.43
C ASP A 112 -1.79 -16.67 12.55
N ASP A 113 -2.95 -17.32 12.63
CA ASP A 113 -4.00 -17.06 13.62
C ASP A 113 -3.92 -17.96 14.86
N SER A 114 -2.79 -18.66 15.07
CA SER A 114 -2.66 -19.66 16.15
C SER A 114 -2.64 -19.06 17.56
N GLY A 115 -2.43 -17.74 17.68
CA GLY A 115 -2.19 -17.06 18.96
C GLY A 115 -0.85 -17.43 19.61
N ALA A 116 -0.01 -18.21 18.94
CA ALA A 116 1.31 -18.56 19.45
C ALA A 116 2.20 -17.31 19.52
N PRO A 117 2.91 -17.07 20.64
CA PRO A 117 3.89 -16.00 20.72
C PRO A 117 4.97 -16.14 19.65
N ARG A 118 5.21 -15.06 18.89
CA ARG A 118 6.27 -14.95 17.88
C ARG A 118 7.19 -13.79 18.24
N PRO A 119 8.48 -13.83 17.84
CA PRO A 119 9.30 -12.62 17.86
C PRO A 119 8.65 -11.55 16.95
N THR A 120 8.65 -10.28 17.38
CA THR A 120 7.97 -9.18 16.68
C THR A 120 8.95 -8.09 16.29
N ILE A 121 8.84 -7.58 15.06
CA ILE A 121 9.63 -6.45 14.56
C ILE A 121 8.76 -5.21 14.48
N ILE A 122 9.10 -4.16 15.21
CA ILE A 122 8.44 -2.85 15.03
C ILE A 122 9.14 -2.12 13.90
N TYR A 123 8.40 -1.81 12.82
CA TYR A 123 8.91 -1.04 11.69
C TYR A 123 8.29 0.36 11.68
N THR A 124 9.14 1.38 11.67
CA THR A 124 8.74 2.77 11.46
C THR A 124 9.37 3.28 10.17
N SER A 125 8.56 4.00 9.40
CA SER A 125 8.99 4.51 8.10
C SER A 125 9.55 5.93 8.17
N GLY A 126 10.09 6.43 7.06
CA GLY A 126 10.65 7.79 6.96
C GLY A 126 9.59 8.85 6.62
N TYR A 127 10.06 10.05 6.28
CA TYR A 127 9.22 11.21 5.93
C TYR A 127 8.33 10.95 4.70
N ASP A 128 8.90 10.37 3.63
CA ASP A 128 8.20 10.14 2.35
C ASP A 128 7.50 8.77 2.26
N SER A 129 7.32 8.11 3.40
CA SER A 129 6.78 6.77 3.49
C SER A 129 5.35 6.73 4.03
N THR A 130 4.68 5.61 3.79
CA THR A 130 3.31 5.34 4.27
C THR A 130 3.29 4.04 5.06
N SER A 131 2.37 3.86 6.01
CA SER A 131 2.31 2.63 6.83
C SER A 131 2.17 1.34 6.00
N GLN A 132 1.48 1.40 4.86
CA GLN A 132 1.31 0.30 3.91
C GLN A 132 2.63 -0.15 3.26
N GLU A 133 3.63 0.73 3.18
CA GLU A 133 4.93 0.43 2.56
C GLU A 133 5.66 -0.70 3.30
N CYS A 134 5.48 -0.78 4.62
CA CYS A 134 6.05 -1.82 5.47
C CYS A 134 5.80 -3.23 4.91
N TYR A 135 4.62 -3.46 4.35
CA TYR A 135 4.25 -4.74 3.78
C TYR A 135 5.23 -5.19 2.68
N PHE A 136 5.55 -4.28 1.76
CA PHE A 136 6.40 -4.54 0.61
C PHE A 136 7.88 -4.62 0.98
N VAL A 137 8.32 -3.78 1.93
CA VAL A 137 9.73 -3.65 2.29
C VAL A 137 10.19 -4.75 3.24
N LEU A 138 9.36 -5.11 4.22
CA LEU A 138 9.78 -5.93 5.36
C LEU A 138 8.80 -7.05 5.71
N ALA A 139 7.50 -6.75 5.86
CA ALA A 139 6.57 -7.65 6.55
C ALA A 139 6.52 -9.05 5.91
N VAL A 140 6.43 -9.13 4.58
CA VAL A 140 6.40 -10.41 3.86
C VAL A 140 7.66 -11.24 4.13
N ALA A 141 8.84 -10.61 4.17
CA ALA A 141 10.09 -11.31 4.43
C ALA A 141 10.22 -11.76 5.89
N ALA A 142 9.74 -10.95 6.83
CA ALA A 142 9.72 -11.24 8.26
C ALA A 142 8.76 -12.40 8.59
N MET A 143 7.52 -12.37 8.08
CA MET A 143 6.53 -13.43 8.32
C MET A 143 6.99 -14.78 7.77
N ARG A 144 7.66 -14.81 6.61
CA ARG A 144 8.28 -16.04 6.06
C ARG A 144 9.35 -16.65 6.97
N ARG A 145 9.86 -15.90 7.95
CA ARG A 145 10.86 -16.33 8.94
C ARG A 145 10.27 -16.52 10.34
N GLY A 146 8.94 -16.45 10.46
CA GLY A 146 8.24 -16.66 11.73
C GLY A 146 8.20 -15.43 12.65
N TYR A 147 8.41 -14.23 12.10
CA TYR A 147 8.28 -12.98 12.85
C TYR A 147 6.92 -12.31 12.57
N ASN A 148 6.29 -11.80 13.62
CA ASN A 148 5.23 -10.80 13.47
C ASN A 148 5.86 -9.43 13.17
N VAL A 149 5.09 -8.54 12.56
CA VAL A 149 5.51 -7.16 12.27
C VAL A 149 4.42 -6.20 12.67
#